data_AF-A0AAN7ZLY5-F1
#
_entry.id   AF-A0AAN7ZLY5-F1
#
_cell.length_a   1.000
_cell.length_b   1.000
_cell.length_c   1.000
_cell.angle_alpha   90.00
_cell.angle_beta   90.00
_cell.angle_gamma   90.00
#
_symmetry.space_group_name_H-M   'P 1'
#
loop_
_entity.id
_entity.type
_entity.pdbx_description
1 polymer ?
#
loop_
_entity_poly.entity_id
_entity_poly.type
_entity_poly.pdbx_seq_one_letter_code
_entity_poly.pdbx_strand_id
1 'polypeptide(L)'
;MKMANVTDIKLNEESVTFPLWIIISYYGFVLVGLILNVCISIRLMQRKERGIFSLILHLTLVDALSTFVAVIEIWIINKQSWIFPAKLCRFFSGGEMLINTFVLYEIICINFHVTSTLNLYLQEIQNDSKSPISLSEEEDSDQFLVSHEEQNYNRNVVIDYRRRKTDIAILIPLFLVWFVGLSASIPQFTLSTTVTVQNNITLCTVFDIYHKRLLQNLSIVFRIIIPVPLLFLSLVILITKSYKSMHTTNLGQNLLARKTKKVQSILVLGTVLTVLYIIVSLQRQILAILHFFAQEVGTTNSADNFKIPPLQNVACSSFANLLSAMSHYACSTLRPIIYIVVLPELRYMFNFKQKLKCNKK
;
A
#
# COMPACT_ATOMS: atom_id res chain seq x y z
N MET A 1 31.73 -52.52 -13.38
CA MET A 1 30.62 -51.56 -13.46
C MET A 1 31.24 -50.16 -13.51
N LYS A 2 31.40 -49.60 -14.71
CA LYS A 2 32.05 -48.30 -14.94
C LYS A 2 31.01 -47.21 -14.65
N MET A 3 31.29 -46.32 -13.69
CA MET A 3 30.54 -45.08 -13.52
C MET A 3 30.66 -44.28 -14.81
N ALA A 4 29.54 -44.09 -15.49
CA ALA A 4 29.45 -43.17 -16.61
C ALA A 4 29.69 -41.76 -16.08
N ASN A 5 30.71 -41.09 -16.61
CA ASN A 5 30.88 -39.66 -16.47
C ASN A 5 29.58 -38.98 -16.93
N VAL A 6 28.91 -38.32 -15.99
CA VAL A 6 27.84 -37.35 -16.29
C VAL A 6 28.51 -36.23 -17.06
N THR A 7 28.43 -36.37 -18.38
CA THR A 7 28.84 -35.39 -19.36
C THR A 7 28.23 -34.04 -19.04
N ASP A 8 29.09 -33.04 -19.00
CA ASP A 8 28.79 -31.61 -19.07
C ASP A 8 27.63 -31.35 -20.04
N ILE A 9 26.42 -31.22 -19.51
CA ILE A 9 25.34 -30.55 -20.22
C ILE A 9 25.73 -29.07 -20.21
N LYS A 10 26.49 -28.65 -21.23
CA LYS A 10 26.54 -27.26 -21.63
C LYS A 10 25.13 -26.85 -22.04
N LEU A 11 24.32 -26.48 -21.06
CA LEU A 11 23.17 -25.62 -21.29
C LEU A 11 23.76 -24.32 -21.82
N ASN A 12 23.76 -24.18 -23.15
CA ASN A 12 23.71 -22.89 -23.78
C ASN A 12 22.41 -22.23 -23.27
N GLU A 13 22.45 -21.63 -22.08
CA GLU A 13 21.48 -20.61 -21.70
C GLU A 13 21.69 -19.45 -22.66
N GLU A 14 21.04 -19.53 -23.83
CA GLU A 14 20.80 -18.37 -24.65
C GLU A 14 20.18 -17.32 -23.74
N SER A 15 20.90 -16.20 -23.55
CA SER A 15 20.42 -15.07 -22.78
C SER A 15 19.06 -14.67 -23.35
N VAL A 16 17.98 -14.98 -22.62
CA VAL A 16 16.61 -14.69 -23.06
C VAL A 16 16.43 -13.17 -23.09
N THR A 17 16.73 -12.56 -24.23
CA THR A 17 16.51 -11.13 -24.46
C THR A 17 15.04 -10.91 -24.73
N PHE A 18 14.37 -10.16 -23.87
CA PHE A 18 12.97 -9.82 -24.09
C PHE A 18 12.81 -8.88 -25.28
N PRO A 19 11.71 -8.99 -26.05
CA PRO A 19 11.40 -8.04 -27.10
C PRO A 19 11.39 -6.59 -26.59
N LEU A 20 12.05 -5.69 -27.33
CA LEU A 20 12.20 -4.28 -26.97
C LEU A 20 10.84 -3.60 -26.66
N TRP A 21 9.79 -3.96 -27.39
CA TRP A 21 8.46 -3.37 -27.23
C TRP A 21 7.84 -3.67 -25.85
N ILE A 22 8.13 -4.82 -25.24
CA ILE A 22 7.65 -5.17 -23.89
C ILE A 22 8.30 -4.25 -22.86
N ILE A 23 9.62 -4.06 -22.99
CA ILE A 23 10.41 -3.21 -22.09
C ILE A 23 9.95 -1.75 -22.20
N ILE A 24 9.78 -1.23 -23.43
CA ILE A 24 9.28 0.13 -23.66
C ILE A 24 7.88 0.31 -23.08
N SER A 25 6.97 -0.66 -23.31
CA SER A 25 5.61 -0.61 -22.77
C SER A 25 5.61 -0.60 -21.24
N TYR A 26 6.48 -1.41 -20.63
CA TYR A 26 6.61 -1.45 -19.17
C TYR A 26 7.11 -0.11 -18.62
N TYR A 27 8.13 0.48 -19.24
CA TYR A 27 8.62 1.82 -18.90
C TYR A 27 7.52 2.89 -19.00
N GLY A 28 6.80 2.91 -20.12
CA GLY A 28 5.70 3.84 -20.33
C GLY A 28 4.62 3.70 -19.26
N PHE A 29 4.28 2.47 -18.88
CA PHE A 29 3.26 2.20 -17.87
C PHE A 29 3.66 2.68 -16.46
N VAL A 30 4.92 2.45 -16.06
CA VAL A 30 5.45 2.95 -14.78
C VAL A 30 5.50 4.48 -14.78
N LEU A 31 5.91 5.11 -15.89
CA LEU A 31 5.96 6.57 -16.01
C LEU A 31 4.57 7.22 -15.88
N VAL A 32 3.55 6.62 -16.50
CA VAL A 32 2.15 7.06 -16.32
C VAL A 32 1.74 6.97 -14.85
N GLY A 33 2.11 5.89 -14.16
CA GLY A 33 1.89 5.74 -12.72
C GLY A 33 2.53 6.86 -11.90
N LEU A 34 3.78 7.21 -12.18
CA LEU A 34 4.48 8.33 -11.52
C LEU A 34 3.74 9.65 -11.70
N ILE A 35 3.35 9.98 -12.94
CA ILE A 35 2.63 11.22 -13.25
C ILE A 35 1.31 11.28 -12.47
N LEU A 36 0.55 10.18 -12.45
CA LEU A 36 -0.71 10.11 -11.72
C LEU A 36 -0.52 10.26 -10.21
N ASN A 37 0.44 9.55 -9.62
CA ASN A 37 0.73 9.63 -8.17
C ASN A 37 1.19 11.02 -7.75
N VAL A 38 2.05 11.68 -8.53
CA VAL A 38 2.48 13.07 -8.28
C VAL A 38 1.30 14.04 -8.41
N CYS A 39 0.48 13.90 -9.46
CA CYS A 39 -0.71 14.74 -9.64
C CYS A 39 -1.66 14.63 -8.45
N ILE A 40 -1.96 13.41 -8.00
CA ILE A 40 -2.84 13.19 -6.85
C ILE A 40 -2.21 13.72 -5.57
N SER A 41 -0.90 13.49 -5.35
CA SER A 41 -0.19 14.00 -4.18
C SER A 41 -0.28 15.52 -4.07
N ILE A 42 -0.01 16.26 -5.15
CA ILE A 42 -0.13 17.72 -5.18
C ILE A 42 -1.55 18.16 -4.83
N ARG A 43 -2.57 17.48 -5.36
CA ARG A 43 -3.97 17.79 -5.08
C ARG A 43 -4.37 17.51 -3.64
N LEU A 44 -3.87 16.42 -3.06
CA LEU A 44 -4.12 16.07 -1.67
C LEU A 44 -3.42 17.06 -0.72
N MET A 45 -2.19 17.48 -1.01
CA MET A 45 -1.47 18.51 -0.24
C MET A 45 -2.19 19.86 -0.24
N GLN A 46 -2.89 20.21 -1.31
CA GLN A 46 -3.69 21.43 -1.39
C GLN A 46 -4.96 21.39 -0.53
N ARG A 47 -5.38 20.21 -0.04
CA ARG A 47 -6.57 20.08 0.81
C ARG A 47 -6.18 20.25 2.28
N LYS A 48 -7.02 20.99 3.02
CA LYS A 48 -6.91 21.14 4.48
C LYS A 48 -7.51 19.97 5.27
N GLU A 49 -8.14 19.01 4.60
CA GLU A 49 -8.79 17.87 5.24
C GLU A 49 -7.74 16.91 5.83
N ARG A 50 -7.79 16.72 7.14
CA ARG A 50 -7.03 15.68 7.85
C ARG A 50 -7.86 14.40 7.90
N GLY A 51 -7.22 13.25 8.07
CA GLY A 51 -7.92 11.97 8.04
C GLY A 51 -7.32 11.01 7.01
N ILE A 52 -8.17 10.14 6.46
CA ILE A 52 -7.80 9.14 5.47
C ILE A 52 -7.03 9.71 4.26
N PHE A 53 -7.31 10.95 3.84
CA PHE A 53 -6.58 11.61 2.77
C PHE A 53 -5.09 11.79 3.06
N SER A 54 -4.72 11.91 4.34
CA SER A 54 -3.31 11.91 4.77
C SER A 54 -2.66 10.55 4.53
N LEU A 55 -3.36 9.45 4.87
CA LEU A 55 -2.85 8.09 4.60
C LEU A 55 -2.72 7.83 3.11
N ILE A 56 -3.70 8.27 2.31
CA ILE A 56 -3.65 8.16 0.85
C ILE A 56 -2.49 9.00 0.28
N LEU A 57 -2.26 10.21 0.81
CA LEU A 57 -1.12 11.04 0.40
C LEU A 57 0.22 10.32 0.64
N HIS A 58 0.41 9.74 1.82
CA HIS A 58 1.60 8.95 2.12
C HIS A 58 1.77 7.78 1.15
N LEU A 59 0.69 7.02 0.91
CA LEU A 59 0.72 5.90 -0.02
C LEU A 59 1.05 6.33 -1.45
N THR A 60 0.53 7.47 -1.92
CA THR A 60 0.87 8.02 -3.24
C THR A 60 2.33 8.50 -3.34
N LEU A 61 2.92 8.97 -2.24
CA LEU A 61 4.33 9.33 -2.20
C LEU A 61 5.22 8.09 -2.23
N VAL A 62 4.87 7.04 -1.47
CA VAL A 62 5.54 5.75 -1.52
C VAL A 62 5.46 5.14 -2.92
N ASP A 63 4.31 5.26 -3.59
CA ASP A 63 4.11 4.79 -4.96
C ASP A 63 4.93 5.59 -5.98
N ALA A 64 5.04 6.90 -5.82
CA ALA A 64 5.95 7.69 -6.63
C ALA A 64 7.41 7.21 -6.45
N LEU A 65 7.84 6.95 -5.21
CA LEU A 65 9.17 6.42 -4.91
C LEU A 65 9.38 5.00 -5.50
N SER A 66 8.32 4.18 -5.56
CA SER A 66 8.40 2.83 -6.16
C SER A 66 8.86 2.83 -7.61
N THR A 67 8.60 3.93 -8.33
CA THR A 67 9.04 4.13 -9.71
C THR A 67 10.57 4.07 -9.83
N PHE A 68 11.30 4.60 -8.86
CA PHE A 68 12.76 4.56 -8.89
C PHE A 68 13.29 3.12 -8.84
N VAL A 69 12.72 2.29 -7.96
CA VAL A 69 13.09 0.88 -7.86
C VAL A 69 12.66 0.13 -9.13
N ALA A 70 11.46 0.40 -9.65
CA ALA A 70 10.95 -0.21 -10.87
C ALA A 70 11.86 0.04 -12.08
N VAL A 71 12.33 1.28 -12.27
CA VAL A 71 13.24 1.65 -13.38
C VAL A 71 14.55 0.84 -13.31
N ILE A 72 15.16 0.77 -12.13
CA ILE A 72 16.37 -0.03 -11.92
C ILE A 72 16.09 -1.51 -12.20
N GLU A 73 14.96 -2.02 -11.71
CA GLU A 73 14.54 -3.41 -11.90
C GLU A 73 14.38 -3.77 -13.38
N ILE A 74 13.74 -2.89 -14.17
CA ILE A 74 13.55 -3.09 -15.61
C ILE A 74 14.90 -3.19 -16.34
N TRP A 75 15.87 -2.34 -15.98
CA TRP A 75 17.21 -2.43 -16.58
C TRP A 75 17.92 -3.74 -16.23
N ILE A 76 17.82 -4.18 -14.98
CA ILE A 76 18.43 -5.45 -14.54
C ILE A 76 17.80 -6.63 -15.25
N ILE A 77 16.46 -6.65 -15.41
CA ILE A 77 15.77 -7.71 -16.14
C ILE A 77 16.23 -7.76 -17.60
N ASN A 78 16.40 -6.60 -18.25
CA ASN A 78 16.87 -6.53 -19.63
C ASN A 78 18.33 -7.00 -19.80
N LYS A 79 19.21 -6.63 -18.87
CA LYS A 79 20.64 -6.98 -18.95
C LYS A 79 20.98 -8.33 -18.32
N GLN A 80 20.05 -8.92 -17.57
CA GLN A 80 20.21 -10.16 -16.79
C GLN A 80 21.39 -10.12 -15.80
N SER A 81 21.93 -8.94 -15.50
CA SER A 81 23.09 -8.73 -14.65
C SER A 81 23.09 -7.34 -14.03
N TRP A 82 23.74 -7.21 -12.88
CA TRP A 82 23.88 -5.96 -12.13
C TRP A 82 25.01 -5.10 -12.72
N ILE A 83 24.67 -4.14 -13.57
CA ILE A 83 25.65 -3.26 -14.23
C ILE A 83 26.01 -2.01 -13.42
N PHE A 84 25.32 -1.75 -12.31
CA PHE A 84 25.45 -0.50 -11.56
C PHE A 84 26.55 -0.58 -10.49
N PRO A 85 27.00 0.58 -9.95
CA PRO A 85 27.93 0.59 -8.82
C PRO A 85 27.37 -0.15 -7.60
N ALA A 86 28.25 -0.76 -6.80
CA ALA A 86 27.87 -1.49 -5.58
C ALA A 86 27.08 -0.64 -4.57
N LYS A 87 27.32 0.68 -4.52
CA LYS A 87 26.54 1.61 -3.69
C LYS A 87 25.06 1.61 -4.08
N LEU A 88 24.74 1.51 -5.37
CA LEU A 88 23.35 1.50 -5.84
C LEU A 88 22.63 0.18 -5.50
N CYS A 89 23.37 -0.92 -5.33
CA CYS A 89 22.80 -2.20 -4.92
C CYS A 89 22.16 -2.10 -3.52
N ARG A 90 22.82 -1.37 -2.60
CA ARG A 90 22.28 -1.08 -1.26
C ARG A 90 20.99 -0.28 -1.34
N PHE A 91 20.96 0.78 -2.14
CA PHE A 91 19.77 1.61 -2.29
C PHE A 91 18.62 0.87 -2.98
N PHE A 92 18.93 0.06 -3.98
CA PHE A 92 17.94 -0.75 -4.67
C PHE A 92 17.32 -1.79 -3.75
N SER A 93 18.15 -2.62 -3.10
CA SER A 93 17.68 -3.70 -2.23
C SER A 93 16.97 -3.17 -0.98
N GLY A 94 17.56 -2.18 -0.30
CA GLY A 94 16.93 -1.53 0.85
C GLY A 94 15.65 -0.77 0.48
N GLY A 95 15.66 -0.07 -0.66
CA GLY A 95 14.50 0.66 -1.18
C GLY A 95 13.35 -0.25 -1.57
N GLU A 96 13.62 -1.39 -2.23
CA GLU A 96 12.61 -2.41 -2.54
C GLU A 96 11.93 -2.93 -1.29
N MET A 97 12.73 -3.28 -0.28
CA MET A 97 12.24 -3.75 1.01
C MET A 97 11.39 -2.68 1.70
N LEU A 98 11.91 -1.46 1.81
CA LEU A 98 11.26 -0.32 2.46
C LEU A 98 9.91 -0.01 1.83
N ILE A 99 9.86 0.12 0.50
CA ILE A 99 8.65 0.47 -0.25
C ILE A 99 7.60 -0.62 -0.11
N ASN A 100 7.99 -1.89 -0.24
CA ASN A 100 7.06 -3.00 -0.06
C ASN A 100 6.48 -3.06 1.35
N THR A 101 7.32 -2.85 2.36
CA THR A 101 6.85 -2.79 3.76
C THR A 101 5.91 -1.62 3.96
N PHE A 102 6.23 -0.42 3.47
CA PHE A 102 5.33 0.74 3.57
C PHE A 102 4.00 0.50 2.87
N VAL A 103 3.98 0.06 1.60
CA VAL A 103 2.74 -0.20 0.87
C VAL A 103 1.85 -1.18 1.65
N LEU A 104 2.42 -2.28 2.14
CA LEU A 104 1.67 -3.30 2.86
C LEU A 104 1.10 -2.78 4.19
N TYR A 105 1.95 -2.18 5.03
CA TYR A 105 1.52 -1.68 6.34
C TYR A 105 0.61 -0.46 6.24
N GLU A 106 0.78 0.41 5.26
CA GLU A 106 -0.11 1.54 5.01
C GLU A 106 -1.49 1.09 4.53
N ILE A 107 -1.59 0.06 3.67
CA ILE A 107 -2.89 -0.54 3.31
C ILE A 107 -3.58 -1.11 4.56
N ILE A 108 -2.86 -1.84 5.41
CA ILE A 108 -3.40 -2.35 6.68
C ILE A 108 -3.87 -1.20 7.58
N CYS A 109 -3.07 -0.13 7.68
CA CYS A 109 -3.42 1.06 8.45
C CYS A 109 -4.67 1.75 7.91
N ILE A 110 -4.80 1.87 6.58
CA ILE A 110 -6.01 2.39 5.93
C ILE A 110 -7.20 1.50 6.31
N ASN A 111 -7.09 0.18 6.20
CA ASN A 111 -8.20 -0.73 6.52
C ASN A 111 -8.69 -0.59 7.97
N PHE A 112 -7.77 -0.50 8.94
CA PHE A 112 -8.13 -0.26 10.33
C PHE A 112 -8.70 1.13 10.55
N HIS A 113 -8.14 2.17 9.94
CA HIS A 113 -8.66 3.53 10.06
C HIS A 113 -10.09 3.65 9.50
N VAL A 114 -10.34 3.04 8.33
CA VAL A 114 -11.66 2.95 7.71
C VAL A 114 -12.65 2.23 8.61
N THR A 115 -12.25 1.07 9.15
CA THR A 115 -13.09 0.28 10.04
C THR A 115 -13.46 1.04 11.31
N SER A 116 -12.48 1.69 11.93
CA SER A 116 -12.69 2.51 13.12
C SER A 116 -13.60 3.70 12.83
N THR A 117 -13.42 4.36 11.68
CA THR A 117 -14.28 5.48 11.26
C THR A 117 -15.73 5.03 11.10
N LEU A 118 -15.95 3.86 10.49
CA LEU A 118 -17.29 3.28 10.35
C LEU A 118 -17.89 2.91 11.71
N ASN A 119 -17.11 2.34 12.63
CA ASN A 119 -17.60 1.98 13.96
C ASN A 119 -18.05 3.20 14.76
N LEU A 120 -17.26 4.29 14.75
CA LEU A 120 -17.65 5.55 15.37
C LEU A 120 -18.95 6.09 14.76
N TYR A 121 -19.07 6.01 13.43
CA TYR A 121 -20.26 6.46 12.73
C TYR A 121 -21.51 5.63 13.06
N LEU A 122 -21.39 4.31 13.13
CA LEU A 122 -22.49 3.43 13.54
C LEU A 122 -22.90 3.67 15.01
N GLN A 123 -21.94 3.95 15.89
CA GLN A 123 -22.22 4.28 17.28
C GLN A 123 -22.95 5.63 17.40
N GLU A 124 -22.59 6.62 16.58
CA GLU A 124 -23.30 7.90 16.52
C GLU A 124 -24.76 7.71 16.10
N ILE A 125 -25.03 6.94 15.05
CA ILE A 125 -26.40 6.62 14.60
C ILE A 125 -27.19 5.92 15.72
N GLN A 126 -26.58 4.95 16.39
CA GLN A 126 -27.26 4.22 17.45
C GLN A 126 -27.58 5.14 18.65
N ASN A 127 -26.69 6.04 19.01
CA ASN A 127 -26.93 7.00 20.10
C ASN A 127 -28.02 8.01 19.71
N ASP A 128 -28.00 8.53 18.48
CA ASP A 128 -29.05 9.45 17.98
C ASP A 128 -30.43 8.77 17.94
N SER A 129 -30.49 7.47 17.60
CA SER A 129 -31.73 6.68 17.62
C SER A 129 -32.26 6.37 19.02
N LYS A 130 -31.39 6.39 20.04
CA LYS A 130 -31.77 6.23 21.45
C LYS A 130 -32.16 7.56 22.10
N SER A 131 -31.92 8.69 21.42
CA SER A 131 -32.34 10.02 21.86
C SER A 131 -33.49 10.61 21.02
N PRO A 132 -34.68 10.01 21.00
CA PRO A 132 -35.91 10.74 20.79
C PRO A 132 -36.69 10.73 22.12
N ILE A 133 -36.75 11.85 22.84
CA ILE A 133 -37.77 12.09 23.88
C ILE A 133 -37.62 11.17 25.13
N SER A 134 -36.63 11.44 25.98
CA SER A 134 -36.67 10.97 27.39
C SER A 134 -36.34 12.10 28.37
N LEU A 135 -36.73 13.32 28.00
CA LEU A 135 -36.79 14.52 28.83
C LEU A 135 -38.06 15.26 28.40
N SER A 136 -39.24 14.73 28.76
CA SER A 136 -40.49 15.50 28.99
C SER A 136 -41.74 14.63 28.90
N GLU A 137 -41.79 13.49 29.58
CA GLU A 137 -43.07 12.94 30.05
C GLU A 137 -42.79 12.39 31.45
N GLU A 138 -42.68 13.31 32.41
CA GLU A 138 -43.38 13.27 33.69
C GLU A 138 -42.82 14.36 34.62
N GLU A 139 -43.73 15.27 34.97
CA GLU A 139 -43.78 16.10 36.18
C GLU A 139 -43.01 17.44 36.22
N ASP A 140 -43.81 18.50 36.01
CA ASP A 140 -43.89 19.70 36.85
C ASP A 140 -42.59 20.40 37.24
N SER A 141 -42.23 21.43 36.48
CA SER A 141 -42.02 22.77 37.08
C SER A 141 -41.86 23.83 36.00
N ASP A 142 -42.74 24.82 36.06
CA ASP A 142 -42.64 26.11 35.41
C ASP A 142 -41.29 26.77 35.67
N GLN A 143 -40.29 26.56 34.81
CA GLN A 143 -39.09 27.39 34.76
C GLN A 143 -38.30 27.12 33.49
N PHE A 144 -38.54 27.93 32.46
CA PHE A 144 -37.52 28.78 31.83
C PHE A 144 -38.12 29.43 30.58
N LEU A 145 -38.84 30.52 30.82
CA LEU A 145 -39.38 31.42 29.80
C LEU A 145 -38.96 32.85 30.15
N VAL A 146 -37.66 33.17 30.01
CA VAL A 146 -37.05 34.50 30.14
C VAL A 146 -35.71 34.43 29.37
N SER A 147 -35.30 35.28 28.42
CA SER A 147 -35.76 36.60 27.99
C SER A 147 -35.23 36.86 26.57
N HIS A 148 -36.05 37.57 25.78
CA HIS A 148 -35.60 38.32 24.62
C HIS A 148 -34.68 39.49 25.05
N GLU A 149 -33.73 39.80 24.18
CA GLU A 149 -33.04 41.10 24.00
C GLU A 149 -32.11 41.64 25.12
N GLU A 150 -30.80 41.66 24.85
CA GLU A 150 -30.09 42.89 24.45
C GLU A 150 -28.62 42.63 24.06
N GLN A 151 -28.28 43.14 22.87
CA GLN A 151 -26.99 43.67 22.42
C GLN A 151 -25.73 43.33 23.23
N ASN A 152 -25.02 42.28 22.79
CA ASN A 152 -23.56 42.35 22.67
C ASN A 152 -23.09 41.29 21.68
N TYR A 153 -22.51 41.73 20.56
CA TYR A 153 -21.84 40.90 19.57
C TYR A 153 -20.54 40.30 20.15
N ASN A 154 -20.64 39.52 21.23
CA ASN A 154 -19.62 38.54 21.51
C ASN A 154 -19.88 37.37 20.58
N ARG A 155 -18.98 37.23 19.60
CA ARG A 155 -18.89 36.13 18.66
C ARG A 155 -18.61 34.86 19.46
N ASN A 156 -19.64 34.32 20.10
CA ASN A 156 -19.60 33.04 20.78
C ASN A 156 -19.33 32.01 19.69
N VAL A 157 -18.05 31.68 19.52
CA VAL A 157 -17.63 30.50 18.79
C VAL A 157 -18.20 29.35 19.60
N VAL A 158 -19.40 28.91 19.24
CA VAL A 158 -19.93 27.63 19.69
C VAL A 158 -18.98 26.59 19.11
N ILE A 159 -17.96 26.25 19.90
CA ILE A 159 -17.02 25.19 19.58
C ILE A 159 -17.87 23.92 19.57
N ASP A 160 -18.19 23.45 18.38
CA ASP A 160 -18.94 22.22 18.19
C ASP A 160 -18.06 21.03 18.59
N TYR A 161 -18.04 20.71 19.89
CA TYR A 161 -17.26 19.61 20.47
C TYR A 161 -17.63 18.25 19.86
N ARG A 162 -18.82 18.14 19.23
CA ARG A 162 -19.25 16.95 18.49
C ARG A 162 -18.33 16.63 17.32
N ARG A 163 -17.81 17.65 16.64
CA ARG A 163 -16.95 17.51 15.45
C ARG A 163 -15.52 17.05 15.79
N ARG A 164 -15.04 17.32 17.00
CA ARG A 164 -13.69 16.92 17.46
C ARG A 164 -13.64 15.46 17.92
N LYS A 165 -14.78 14.85 18.24
CA LYS A 165 -14.88 13.47 18.72
C LYS A 165 -14.81 12.42 17.58
N THR A 166 -14.97 12.84 16.32
CA THR A 166 -14.99 11.93 15.15
C THR A 166 -13.65 11.76 14.44
N ASP A 167 -12.64 12.57 14.76
CA ASP A 167 -11.33 12.50 14.10
C ASP A 167 -10.43 11.50 14.83
N ILE A 168 -10.28 10.31 14.24
CA ILE A 168 -9.32 9.31 14.73
C ILE A 168 -7.90 9.83 14.48
N ALA A 169 -7.07 9.81 15.52
CA ALA A 169 -5.67 10.21 15.40
C ALA A 169 -4.90 9.27 14.46
N ILE A 170 -4.44 9.80 13.33
CA ILE A 170 -3.67 9.05 12.31
C ILE A 170 -2.16 9.13 12.56
N LEU A 171 -1.72 10.14 13.29
CA LEU A 171 -0.31 10.42 13.47
C LEU A 171 0.44 9.27 14.16
N ILE A 172 -0.16 8.68 15.20
CA ILE A 172 0.44 7.57 15.95
C ILE A 172 0.62 6.32 15.08
N PRO A 173 -0.43 5.76 14.43
CA PRO A 173 -0.25 4.58 13.60
C PRO A 173 0.67 4.85 12.41
N LEU A 174 0.65 6.07 11.85
CA LEU A 174 1.58 6.45 10.79
C LEU A 174 3.05 6.40 11.27
N PHE A 175 3.37 7.00 12.43
CA PHE A 175 4.72 6.91 12.99
C PHE A 175 5.15 5.47 13.25
N LEU A 176 4.25 4.61 13.72
CA LEU A 176 4.53 3.19 13.92
C LEU A 176 4.87 2.50 12.60
N VAL A 177 4.10 2.74 11.54
CA VAL A 177 4.37 2.20 10.20
C VAL A 177 5.73 2.65 9.69
N TRP A 178 6.07 3.94 9.86
CA TRP A 178 7.38 4.48 9.51
C TRP A 178 8.52 3.81 10.28
N PHE A 179 8.35 3.67 11.60
CA PHE A 179 9.32 3.02 12.45
C PHE A 179 9.56 1.56 12.04
N VAL A 180 8.50 0.79 11.81
CA VAL A 180 8.59 -0.61 11.38
C VAL A 180 9.23 -0.73 10.01
N GLY A 181 8.81 0.08 9.03
CA GLY A 181 9.35 0.03 7.67
C GLY A 181 10.83 0.39 7.61
N LEU A 182 11.25 1.47 8.28
CA LEU A 182 12.66 1.83 8.38
C LEU A 182 13.45 0.73 9.06
N SER A 183 13.01 0.26 10.24
CA SER A 183 13.71 -0.77 11.01
C SER A 183 13.88 -2.08 10.24
N ALA A 184 12.83 -2.53 9.54
CA ALA A 184 12.87 -3.75 8.74
C ALA A 184 13.76 -3.63 7.48
N SER A 185 13.98 -2.40 6.99
CA SER A 185 14.81 -2.15 5.80
C SER A 185 16.30 -1.95 6.09
N ILE A 186 16.67 -1.57 7.33
CA ILE A 186 18.06 -1.30 7.73
C ILE A 186 19.01 -2.41 7.29
N PRO A 187 18.72 -3.71 7.55
CA PRO A 187 19.69 -4.73 7.23
C PRO A 187 20.01 -4.83 5.74
N GLN A 188 19.02 -4.60 4.89
CA GLN A 188 19.13 -4.64 3.43
C GLN A 188 19.89 -3.43 2.91
N PHE A 189 19.78 -2.27 3.56
CA PHE A 189 20.66 -1.13 3.26
C PHE A 189 22.11 -1.40 3.67
N THR A 190 22.34 -2.12 4.77
CA THR A 190 23.70 -2.33 5.30
C THR A 190 24.45 -3.49 4.67
N LEU A 191 23.76 -4.61 4.37
CA LEU A 191 24.38 -5.90 4.03
C LEU A 191 24.31 -6.24 2.54
N SER A 192 23.61 -5.43 1.74
CA SER A 192 23.55 -5.64 0.30
C SER A 192 24.87 -5.27 -0.38
N THR A 193 25.36 -6.19 -1.21
CA THR A 193 26.61 -6.06 -1.95
C THR A 193 26.50 -6.72 -3.33
N THR A 194 27.47 -6.43 -4.19
CA THR A 194 27.58 -7.06 -5.50
C THR A 194 28.52 -8.25 -5.44
N VAL A 195 28.08 -9.41 -5.93
CA VAL A 195 28.87 -10.64 -6.03
C VAL A 195 28.98 -11.03 -7.50
N THR A 196 30.20 -11.26 -7.97
CA THR A 196 30.45 -11.82 -9.30
C THR A 196 30.33 -13.34 -9.26
N VAL A 197 29.40 -13.88 -10.04
CA VAL A 197 29.21 -15.32 -10.24
C VAL A 197 29.89 -15.75 -11.55
N GLN A 198 30.07 -17.06 -11.72
CA GLN A 198 30.65 -17.68 -12.91
C GLN A 198 30.02 -17.11 -14.20
N ASN A 199 30.83 -16.89 -15.24
CA ASN A 199 30.50 -16.17 -16.49
C ASN A 199 30.42 -14.63 -16.40
N ASN A 200 31.14 -14.00 -15.45
CA ASN A 200 31.20 -12.53 -15.29
C ASN A 200 29.84 -11.86 -15.00
N ILE A 201 28.85 -12.62 -14.52
CA ILE A 201 27.55 -12.09 -14.15
C ILE A 201 27.66 -11.53 -12.73
N THR A 202 27.48 -10.22 -12.58
CA THR A 202 27.37 -9.55 -11.28
C THR A 202 25.93 -9.60 -10.78
N LEU A 203 25.76 -9.95 -9.50
CA LEU A 203 24.46 -10.01 -8.82
C LEU A 203 24.45 -9.08 -7.62
N CYS A 204 23.31 -8.43 -7.36
CA CYS A 204 23.09 -7.71 -6.11
C CYS A 204 22.43 -8.66 -5.09
N THR A 205 23.12 -8.98 -4.01
CA THR A 205 22.64 -9.92 -2.99
C THR A 205 23.00 -9.46 -1.58
N VAL A 206 22.27 -9.96 -0.59
CA VAL A 206 22.56 -9.73 0.83
C VAL A 206 23.63 -10.72 1.26
N PHE A 207 24.83 -10.22 1.54
CA PHE A 207 25.96 -11.05 1.96
C PHE A 207 26.22 -10.85 3.45
N ASP A 208 25.99 -11.89 4.24
CA ASP A 208 26.31 -11.92 5.67
C ASP A 208 26.85 -13.31 6.02
N ILE A 209 27.98 -13.35 6.72
CA ILE A 209 28.68 -14.58 7.14
C ILE A 209 28.31 -14.95 8.59
N TYR A 210 27.95 -13.98 9.43
CA TYR A 210 27.90 -14.15 10.89
C TYR A 210 26.48 -14.10 11.46
N HIS A 211 25.61 -13.20 10.96
CA HIS A 211 24.26 -13.00 11.49
C HIS A 211 23.14 -13.31 10.50
N LYS A 212 23.52 -13.87 9.34
CA LYS A 212 22.64 -14.09 8.18
C LYS A 212 21.31 -14.72 8.57
N ARG A 213 21.33 -15.79 9.36
CA ARG A 213 20.12 -16.56 9.70
C ARG A 213 19.15 -15.79 10.58
N LEU A 214 19.64 -15.18 11.68
CA LEU A 214 18.78 -14.44 12.61
C LEU A 214 18.13 -13.25 11.90
N LEU A 215 18.93 -12.51 11.15
CA LEU A 215 18.50 -11.26 10.55
C LEU A 215 17.61 -11.50 9.32
N GLN A 216 17.86 -12.54 8.53
CA GLN A 216 16.93 -12.99 7.49
C GLN A 216 15.60 -13.46 8.08
N ASN A 217 15.62 -14.24 9.17
CA ASN A 217 14.40 -14.68 9.84
C ASN A 217 13.57 -13.50 10.35
N LEU A 218 14.19 -12.54 11.04
CA LEU A 218 13.52 -11.32 11.48
C LEU A 218 12.95 -10.52 10.31
N SER A 219 13.73 -10.39 9.22
CA SER A 219 13.27 -9.73 8.01
C SER A 219 12.03 -10.40 7.41
N ILE A 220 11.96 -11.74 7.38
CA ILE A 220 10.80 -12.49 6.90
C ILE A 220 9.60 -12.32 7.84
N VAL A 221 9.85 -12.31 9.16
CA VAL A 221 8.80 -12.13 10.16
C VAL A 221 8.09 -10.79 9.97
N PHE A 222 8.85 -9.69 9.92
CA PHE A 222 8.28 -8.35 9.77
C PHE A 222 7.79 -8.02 8.35
N ARG A 223 8.34 -8.68 7.32
CA ARG A 223 7.90 -8.46 5.93
C ARG A 223 6.66 -9.25 5.56
N ILE A 224 6.52 -10.47 6.10
CA ILE A 224 5.54 -11.44 5.59
C ILE A 224 4.70 -12.04 6.71
N ILE A 225 5.32 -12.70 7.70
CA ILE A 225 4.59 -13.51 8.69
C ILE A 225 3.62 -12.65 9.53
N ILE A 226 4.02 -11.43 9.90
CA ILE A 226 3.15 -10.50 10.64
C ILE A 226 2.12 -9.83 9.71
N PRO A 227 2.53 -9.13 8.65
CA PRO A 227 1.57 -8.29 7.92
C PRO A 227 0.63 -9.08 7.00
N VAL A 228 0.99 -10.26 6.50
CA VAL A 228 0.09 -11.02 5.61
C VAL A 228 -1.18 -11.51 6.34
N PRO A 229 -1.10 -12.18 7.50
CA PRO A 229 -2.28 -12.52 8.29
C PRO A 229 -3.09 -11.29 8.71
N LEU A 230 -2.43 -10.18 9.08
CA LEU A 230 -3.10 -8.92 9.41
C LEU A 230 -3.87 -8.36 8.20
N LEU A 231 -3.29 -8.45 7.00
CA LEU A 231 -3.94 -8.03 5.76
C LEU A 231 -5.21 -8.85 5.52
N PHE A 232 -5.14 -10.19 5.61
CA PHE A 232 -6.30 -11.05 5.45
C PHE A 232 -7.38 -10.82 6.51
N LEU A 233 -6.98 -10.70 7.79
CA LEU A 233 -7.89 -10.36 8.88
C LEU A 233 -8.60 -9.02 8.61
N SER A 234 -7.85 -8.01 8.18
CA SER A 234 -8.41 -6.70 7.85
C SER A 234 -9.39 -6.76 6.67
N LEU A 235 -9.12 -7.61 5.66
CA LEU A 235 -10.02 -7.84 4.53
C LEU A 235 -11.34 -8.47 4.98
N VAL A 236 -11.27 -9.52 5.81
CA VAL A 236 -12.46 -10.18 6.37
C VAL A 236 -13.31 -9.17 7.12
N ILE A 237 -12.68 -8.36 7.99
CA ILE A 237 -13.37 -7.31 8.75
C ILE A 237 -14.04 -6.30 7.80
N LEU A 238 -13.33 -5.82 6.77
CA LEU A 238 -13.88 -4.88 5.79
C LEU A 238 -15.09 -5.45 5.05
N ILE A 239 -15.03 -6.71 4.61
CA ILE A 239 -16.13 -7.37 3.90
C ILE A 239 -17.35 -7.51 4.82
N THR A 240 -17.17 -8.03 6.04
CA THR A 240 -18.27 -8.17 7.01
C THR A 240 -18.90 -6.81 7.34
N LYS A 241 -18.08 -5.78 7.52
CA LYS A 241 -18.54 -4.41 7.77
C LYS A 241 -19.25 -3.80 6.57
N SER A 242 -18.78 -4.07 5.35
CA SER A 242 -19.42 -3.63 4.11
C SER A 242 -20.81 -4.23 3.96
N TYR A 243 -20.93 -5.52 4.23
CA TYR A 243 -22.22 -6.21 4.21
C TYR A 243 -23.21 -5.63 5.23
N LYS A 244 -22.75 -5.43 6.47
CA LYS A 244 -23.59 -4.80 7.52
C LYS A 244 -23.99 -3.36 7.18
N SER A 245 -23.08 -2.58 6.62
CA SER A 245 -23.35 -1.20 6.20
C SER A 245 -24.39 -1.12 5.09
N MET A 246 -24.38 -2.07 4.15
CA MET A 246 -25.36 -2.13 3.05
C MET A 246 -26.76 -2.51 3.53
N HIS A 247 -26.86 -3.39 4.54
CA HIS A 247 -28.17 -3.76 5.10
C HIS A 247 -28.80 -2.62 5.92
N THR A 248 -27.97 -1.83 6.63
CA THR A 248 -28.46 -0.72 7.47
C THR A 248 -28.93 0.49 6.67
N THR A 249 -28.39 0.71 5.47
CA THR A 249 -28.84 1.79 4.57
C THR A 249 -30.29 1.62 4.08
N ASN A 250 -30.83 0.40 4.09
CA ASN A 250 -32.22 0.15 3.70
C ASN A 250 -33.24 0.57 4.78
N LEU A 251 -32.80 0.87 6.01
CA LEU A 251 -33.69 1.08 7.16
C LEU A 251 -33.84 2.56 7.60
N GLY A 252 -32.95 3.48 7.17
CA GLY A 252 -32.89 4.86 7.70
C GLY A 252 -33.12 5.96 6.65
N GLN A 253 -34.21 6.73 6.81
CA GLN A 253 -34.66 7.78 5.88
C GLN A 253 -33.73 9.02 5.79
N ASN A 254 -33.38 9.35 4.53
CA ASN A 254 -33.19 10.65 3.88
C ASN A 254 -32.17 11.72 4.36
N LEU A 255 -31.79 11.87 5.64
CA LEU A 255 -30.80 12.91 6.04
C LEU A 255 -29.38 12.40 6.30
N LEU A 256 -29.23 11.14 6.73
CA LEU A 256 -27.91 10.48 6.91
C LEU A 256 -27.30 9.99 5.58
N ALA A 257 -28.08 9.96 4.49
CA ALA A 257 -27.72 9.35 3.20
C ALA A 257 -26.43 9.91 2.55
N ARG A 258 -26.11 11.19 2.79
CA ARG A 258 -24.90 11.80 2.21
C ARG A 258 -23.63 11.42 2.99
N LYS A 259 -23.70 11.35 4.32
CA LYS A 259 -22.58 10.94 5.17
C LYS A 259 -22.33 9.43 5.03
N THR A 260 -23.38 8.60 4.98
CA THR A 260 -23.27 7.16 4.71
C THR A 260 -22.55 6.88 3.39
N LYS A 261 -22.87 7.63 2.32
CA LYS A 261 -22.24 7.45 1.00
C LYS A 261 -20.73 7.73 1.01
N LYS A 262 -20.26 8.74 1.77
CA LYS A 262 -18.82 9.03 1.89
C LYS A 262 -18.10 7.89 2.62
N VAL A 263 -18.65 7.41 3.74
CA VAL A 263 -18.08 6.31 4.51
C VAL A 263 -18.08 5.01 3.69
N GLN A 264 -19.15 4.73 2.93
CA GLN A 264 -19.24 3.56 2.06
C GLN A 264 -18.21 3.61 0.93
N SER A 265 -18.01 4.76 0.27
CA SER A 265 -16.99 4.94 -0.77
C SER A 265 -15.58 4.67 -0.21
N ILE A 266 -15.30 5.16 1.00
CA ILE A 266 -14.03 4.90 1.71
C ILE A 266 -13.86 3.42 2.07
N LEU A 267 -14.93 2.72 2.43
CA LEU A 267 -14.92 1.29 2.73
C LEU A 267 -14.67 0.42 1.49
N VAL A 268 -15.34 0.75 0.39
CA VAL A 268 -15.09 0.15 -0.93
C VAL A 268 -13.63 0.38 -1.34
N LEU A 269 -13.10 1.58 -1.12
CA LEU A 269 -11.70 1.88 -1.42
C LEU A 269 -10.75 0.94 -0.67
N GLY A 270 -10.87 0.83 0.66
CA GLY A 270 -10.02 -0.07 1.46
C GLY A 270 -10.08 -1.53 0.98
N THR A 271 -11.29 -2.00 0.65
CA THR A 271 -11.51 -3.36 0.15
C THR A 271 -10.84 -3.57 -1.21
N VAL A 272 -11.05 -2.67 -2.16
CA VAL A 272 -10.47 -2.76 -3.51
C VAL A 272 -8.95 -2.66 -3.47
N LEU A 273 -8.37 -1.78 -2.65
CA LEU A 273 -6.92 -1.68 -2.48
C LEU A 273 -6.31 -2.98 -1.95
N THR A 274 -6.97 -3.59 -0.96
CA THR A 274 -6.50 -4.83 -0.34
C THR A 274 -6.57 -6.01 -1.32
N VAL A 275 -7.69 -6.15 -2.03
CA VAL A 275 -7.86 -7.18 -3.07
C VAL A 275 -6.83 -6.99 -4.19
N LEU A 276 -6.63 -5.75 -4.66
CA LEU A 276 -5.62 -5.44 -5.66
C LEU A 276 -4.22 -5.88 -5.18
N TYR A 277 -3.84 -5.54 -3.96
CA TYR A 277 -2.55 -5.94 -3.42
C TYR A 277 -2.40 -7.46 -3.35
N ILE A 278 -3.42 -8.18 -2.89
CA ILE A 278 -3.39 -9.65 -2.80
C ILE A 278 -3.20 -10.28 -4.19
N ILE A 279 -3.96 -9.84 -5.19
CA ILE A 279 -3.89 -10.40 -6.55
C ILE A 279 -2.53 -10.11 -7.19
N VAL A 280 -2.04 -8.89 -7.04
CA VAL A 280 -0.98 -8.36 -7.91
C VAL A 280 0.40 -8.42 -7.25
N SER A 281 0.47 -8.27 -5.93
CA SER A 281 1.74 -8.11 -5.20
C SER A 281 2.05 -9.25 -4.23
N LEU A 282 1.06 -10.03 -3.77
CA LEU A 282 1.31 -11.13 -2.83
C LEU A 282 2.21 -12.22 -3.42
N GLN A 283 2.09 -12.47 -4.74
CA GLN A 283 2.95 -13.41 -5.46
C GLN A 283 4.45 -13.14 -5.24
N ARG A 284 4.87 -11.88 -5.17
CA ARG A 284 6.27 -11.49 -4.96
C ARG A 284 6.75 -11.85 -3.56
N GLN A 285 5.87 -11.79 -2.56
CA GLN A 285 6.18 -12.22 -1.19
C GLN A 285 6.30 -13.75 -1.09
N ILE A 286 5.42 -14.49 -1.79
CA ILE A 286 5.48 -15.95 -1.86
C ILE A 286 6.79 -16.39 -2.55
N LEU A 287 7.17 -15.75 -3.65
CA LEU A 287 8.42 -16.04 -4.34
C LEU A 287 9.65 -15.76 -3.45
N ALA A 288 9.63 -14.72 -2.62
CA ALA A 288 10.69 -14.46 -1.65
C ALA A 288 10.81 -15.57 -0.59
N ILE A 289 9.68 -16.10 -0.11
CA ILE A 289 9.65 -17.25 0.82
C ILE A 289 10.21 -18.50 0.14
N LEU A 290 9.76 -18.80 -1.08
CA LEU A 290 10.23 -19.98 -1.82
C LEU A 290 11.74 -19.92 -2.06
N HIS A 291 12.26 -18.73 -2.40
CA HIS A 291 13.71 -18.54 -2.54
C HIS A 291 14.44 -18.77 -1.20
N PHE A 292 13.88 -18.29 -0.09
CA PHE A 292 14.46 -18.52 1.23
C PHE A 292 14.54 -20.01 1.58
N PHE A 293 13.44 -20.75 1.41
CA PHE A 293 13.44 -22.19 1.66
C PHE A 293 14.36 -22.97 0.71
N ALA A 294 14.41 -22.60 -0.57
CA ALA A 294 15.31 -23.21 -1.53
C ALA A 294 16.79 -23.02 -1.13
N GLN A 295 17.14 -21.86 -0.56
CA GLN A 295 18.48 -21.59 -0.07
C GLN A 295 18.84 -22.40 1.19
N GLU A 296 17.88 -22.75 2.04
CA GLU A 296 18.11 -23.62 3.19
C GLU A 296 18.26 -25.10 2.80
N VAL A 297 17.58 -25.55 1.74
CA VAL A 297 17.55 -26.97 1.32
C VAL A 297 18.68 -27.31 0.31
N GLY A 298 19.14 -26.33 -0.48
CA GLY A 298 20.17 -26.53 -1.50
C GLY A 298 21.59 -26.61 -0.92
N THR A 299 22.32 -27.69 -1.22
CA THR A 299 23.76 -27.82 -0.95
C THR A 299 24.55 -26.69 -1.61
N THR A 300 25.51 -26.16 -0.86
CA THR A 300 26.14 -24.84 -0.97
C THR A 300 26.97 -24.54 -2.23
N ASN A 301 26.99 -25.39 -3.26
CA ASN A 301 28.07 -25.38 -4.26
C ASN A 301 27.65 -25.22 -5.73
N SER A 302 26.37 -25.06 -6.06
CA SER A 302 25.96 -24.79 -7.45
C SER A 302 25.69 -23.30 -7.68
N ALA A 303 26.44 -22.70 -8.60
CA ALA A 303 26.24 -21.33 -9.09
C ALA A 303 24.80 -21.08 -9.58
N ASP A 304 24.11 -22.13 -10.02
CA ASP A 304 22.71 -22.13 -10.46
C ASP A 304 21.70 -21.70 -9.38
N ASN A 305 22.10 -21.74 -8.11
CA ASN A 305 21.27 -21.31 -6.97
C ASN A 305 21.39 -19.81 -6.65
N PHE A 306 22.33 -19.10 -7.27
CA PHE A 306 22.51 -17.66 -7.05
C PHE A 306 21.70 -16.86 -8.07
N LYS A 307 20.44 -16.65 -7.76
CA LYS A 307 19.55 -15.75 -8.50
C LYS A 307 19.18 -14.56 -7.62
N ILE A 308 18.91 -13.39 -8.20
CA ILE A 308 18.66 -12.12 -7.50
C ILE A 308 17.27 -12.14 -6.84
N PRO A 309 17.09 -12.27 -5.52
CA PRO A 309 15.76 -12.13 -4.94
C PRO A 309 15.30 -10.66 -4.97
N PRO A 310 14.04 -10.36 -5.30
CA PRO A 310 12.98 -11.29 -5.76
C PRO A 310 12.94 -11.49 -7.28
N LEU A 311 13.81 -10.80 -8.05
CA LEU A 311 13.81 -10.76 -9.51
C LEU A 311 14.06 -12.09 -10.23
N GLN A 312 14.79 -12.99 -9.61
CA GLN A 312 15.16 -14.26 -10.19
C GLN A 312 15.04 -15.28 -9.06
N ASN A 313 14.09 -16.21 -9.23
CA ASN A 313 13.94 -17.37 -8.37
C ASN A 313 14.37 -18.60 -9.17
N VAL A 314 15.11 -19.52 -8.55
CA VAL A 314 15.50 -20.80 -9.14
C VAL A 314 14.27 -21.61 -9.54
N ALA A 315 13.18 -21.47 -8.79
CA ALA A 315 11.92 -22.16 -9.01
C ALA A 315 11.07 -21.60 -10.16
N CYS A 316 11.42 -20.47 -10.78
CA CYS A 316 10.60 -19.82 -11.80
C CYS A 316 11.38 -19.45 -13.06
N SER A 317 10.71 -19.57 -14.21
CA SER A 317 11.26 -19.13 -15.50
C SER A 317 11.47 -17.61 -15.53
N SER A 318 12.41 -17.13 -16.35
CA SER A 318 12.68 -15.70 -16.52
C SER A 318 11.44 -14.90 -16.94
N PHE A 319 10.57 -15.51 -17.75
CA PHE A 319 9.30 -14.91 -18.16
C PHE A 319 8.32 -14.76 -16.99
N ALA A 320 8.18 -15.77 -16.13
CA ALA A 320 7.30 -15.69 -14.97
C ALA A 320 7.77 -14.62 -13.97
N ASN A 321 9.09 -14.50 -13.78
CA ASN A 321 9.65 -13.44 -12.94
C ASN A 321 9.39 -12.04 -13.51
N LEU A 322 9.53 -11.85 -14.83
CA LEU A 322 9.18 -10.59 -15.50
C LEU A 322 7.70 -10.27 -15.32
N LEU A 323 6.80 -11.24 -15.55
CA LEU A 323 5.36 -11.02 -15.40
C LEU A 323 4.98 -10.68 -13.95
N SER A 324 5.62 -11.33 -12.98
CA SER A 324 5.44 -11.05 -11.55
C SER A 324 5.91 -9.64 -11.19
N ALA A 325 7.07 -9.21 -11.69
CA ALA A 325 7.58 -7.85 -11.54
C ALA A 325 6.62 -6.82 -12.17
N MET A 326 6.26 -7.01 -13.45
CA MET A 326 5.33 -6.13 -14.17
C MET A 326 3.99 -6.00 -13.44
N SER A 327 3.44 -7.12 -12.97
CA SER A 327 2.22 -7.13 -12.17
C SER A 327 2.41 -6.31 -10.91
N HIS A 328 3.42 -6.63 -10.09
CA HIS A 328 3.67 -5.93 -8.82
C HIS A 328 3.72 -4.41 -8.98
N TYR A 329 4.51 -3.90 -9.94
CA TYR A 329 4.59 -2.46 -10.18
C TYR A 329 3.34 -1.89 -10.85
N ALA A 330 2.55 -2.70 -11.54
CA ALA A 330 1.27 -2.25 -12.04
C ALA A 330 0.30 -1.84 -10.92
N CYS A 331 0.45 -2.41 -9.72
CA CYS A 331 -0.29 -1.98 -8.54
C CYS A 331 -0.08 -0.50 -8.22
N SER A 332 1.14 0.03 -8.41
CA SER A 332 1.48 1.46 -8.19
C SER A 332 0.76 2.39 -9.18
N THR A 333 0.56 1.95 -10.42
CA THR A 333 -0.19 2.70 -11.45
C THR A 333 -1.70 2.55 -11.31
N LEU A 334 -2.20 1.39 -10.88
CA LEU A 334 -3.64 1.14 -10.74
C LEU A 334 -4.26 1.84 -9.53
N ARG A 335 -3.52 1.96 -8.41
CA ARG A 335 -3.99 2.64 -7.20
C ARG A 335 -4.47 4.08 -7.41
N PRO A 336 -3.73 4.98 -8.08
CA PRO A 336 -4.22 6.33 -8.35
C PRO A 336 -5.48 6.37 -9.22
N ILE A 337 -5.64 5.42 -10.15
CA ILE A 337 -6.87 5.28 -10.95
C ILE A 337 -8.04 4.90 -10.04
N ILE A 338 -7.85 3.95 -9.13
CA ILE A 338 -8.86 3.54 -8.14
C ILE A 338 -9.24 4.72 -7.24
N TYR A 339 -8.28 5.53 -6.78
CA TYR A 339 -8.58 6.73 -5.98
C TYR A 339 -9.51 7.68 -6.74
N ILE A 340 -9.26 7.94 -8.02
CA ILE A 340 -10.08 8.83 -8.85
C ILE A 340 -11.48 8.24 -9.10
N VAL A 341 -11.59 6.93 -9.32
CA VAL A 341 -12.87 6.27 -9.63
C VAL A 341 -13.75 6.14 -8.39
N VAL A 342 -13.17 5.69 -7.27
CA VAL A 342 -13.92 5.34 -6.05
C VAL A 342 -14.23 6.57 -5.21
N LEU A 343 -13.30 7.53 -5.08
CA LEU A 343 -13.51 8.72 -4.26
C LEU A 343 -14.14 9.84 -5.09
N PRO A 344 -15.42 10.21 -4.83
CA PRO A 344 -16.11 11.22 -5.62
C PRO A 344 -15.39 12.58 -5.53
N GLU A 345 -14.80 12.88 -4.38
CA GLU A 345 -14.10 14.14 -4.14
C GLU A 345 -12.89 14.32 -5.06
N LEU A 346 -12.15 13.23 -5.35
CA LEU A 346 -11.03 13.27 -6.30
C LEU A 346 -11.53 13.34 -7.74
N ARG A 347 -12.62 12.63 -8.07
CA ARG A 347 -13.23 12.68 -9.40
C ARG A 347 -13.60 14.10 -9.83
N TYR A 348 -14.21 14.89 -8.95
CA TYR A 348 -14.57 16.28 -9.25
C TYR A 348 -13.35 17.16 -9.53
N MET A 349 -12.19 16.86 -8.95
CA MET A 349 -10.98 17.64 -9.16
C MET A 349 -10.39 17.48 -10.56
N PHE A 350 -10.61 16.33 -11.20
CA PHE A 350 -10.14 16.05 -12.57
C PHE A 350 -11.18 16.41 -13.66
N ASN A 351 -12.41 16.74 -13.28
CA ASN A 351 -13.42 17.23 -14.21
C ASN A 351 -13.20 18.71 -14.56
N PHE A 352 -12.23 18.99 -15.43
CA PHE A 352 -11.91 20.34 -15.93
C PHE A 352 -13.10 21.09 -16.55
N LYS A 353 -14.08 20.35 -17.11
CA LYS A 353 -15.29 20.93 -17.74
C LYS A 353 -16.14 21.78 -16.80
N GLN A 354 -16.09 21.56 -15.48
CA GLN A 354 -16.87 22.36 -14.52
C GLN A 354 -16.19 23.67 -14.14
N LYS A 355 -14.86 23.70 -14.01
CA LYS A 355 -14.11 24.93 -13.67
C LYS A 355 -14.14 25.98 -14.79
N LEU A 356 -14.14 25.57 -16.05
CA LEU A 356 -14.24 26.47 -17.20
C LEU A 356 -15.62 27.15 -17.32
N LYS A 357 -16.68 26.57 -16.75
CA LYS A 357 -18.02 27.19 -16.73
C LYS A 357 -18.16 28.28 -15.66
N CYS A 358 -17.42 28.18 -14.55
CA CYS A 358 -17.47 29.19 -13.48
C CYS A 358 -16.65 30.46 -13.78
N ASN A 359 -15.70 30.40 -14.73
CA ASN A 359 -14.91 31.57 -15.16
C ASN A 359 -15.52 32.32 -16.36
N LYS A 360 -16.72 31.95 -16.81
CA LYS A 360 -17.46 32.62 -17.90
C LYS A 360 -18.65 33.46 -17.40
N LYS A 361 -18.70 33.76 -16.11
CA LYS A 361 -19.55 34.80 -15.52
C LYS A 361 -18.62 35.83 -14.91
#